data_AF-A0A1S8AA46-F1
#
_entry.id   AF-A0A1S8AA46-F1
#
_cell.length_a   1.000
_cell.length_b   1.000
_cell.length_c   1.000
_cell.angle_alpha   90.00
_cell.angle_beta   90.00
_cell.angle_gamma   90.00
#
_symmetry.space_group_name_H-M   'P 1'
#
loop_
_entity.id
_entity.type
_entity.pdbx_description
1 polymer ?
#
loop_
_entity_poly.entity_id
_entity_poly.type
_entity_poly.pdbx_seq_one_letter_code
_entity_poly.pdbx_strand_id
1 'polypeptide(L)'
;MGANVATVVCPLGPRVRSFVGRVDSVVPNKAELLPSAFADAVDLIRLFREKTIGPHALVALLGAHTTSQQRHTDPTRPGDPQDSTPGVWDVLYYEETYGTVKSPDRVFKFPSDVALAKYSVTAREWVSFLGTSGQAHWNTDYASAYIRLSLLGVNNINHLTECTRALPARTLEYKNPDQESMDEWLKSSRVSLTSEEIADRIELGGIVDINNGFSGNGSIEFEL
;
A
#
# COMPACT_ATOMS: atom_id res chain seq x y z
N MET A 1 -0.70 16.12 -2.80
CA MET A 1 -2.15 15.86 -2.89
C MET A 1 -2.43 14.46 -3.45
N GLY A 2 -1.72 14.01 -4.49
CA GLY A 2 -1.93 12.69 -5.12
C GLY A 2 -2.07 11.50 -4.16
N ALA A 3 -1.19 11.34 -3.18
CA ALA A 3 -1.29 10.24 -2.22
C ALA A 3 -2.60 10.24 -1.39
N ASN A 4 -3.11 11.41 -0.98
CA ASN A 4 -4.40 11.47 -0.27
C ASN A 4 -5.60 11.21 -1.19
N VAL A 5 -5.47 11.53 -2.49
CA VAL A 5 -6.44 11.11 -3.50
C VAL A 5 -6.39 9.59 -3.65
N ALA A 6 -5.22 8.99 -3.81
CA ALA A 6 -5.04 7.54 -3.91
C ALA A 6 -5.62 6.81 -2.69
N THR A 7 -5.32 7.27 -1.47
CA THR A 7 -5.90 6.69 -0.25
C THR A 7 -7.42 6.80 -0.24
N VAL A 8 -8.01 7.97 -0.54
CA VAL A 8 -9.47 8.16 -0.39
C VAL A 8 -10.30 7.42 -1.45
N VAL A 9 -9.70 7.12 -2.61
CA VAL A 9 -10.38 6.39 -3.71
C VAL A 9 -10.24 4.88 -3.57
N CYS A 10 -9.23 4.37 -2.85
CA CYS A 10 -9.21 2.97 -2.44
C CYS A 10 -10.44 2.72 -1.57
N PRO A 11 -11.20 1.63 -1.79
CA PRO A 11 -12.36 1.35 -0.96
C PRO A 11 -11.97 1.17 0.50
N LEU A 12 -12.80 1.67 1.42
CA LEU A 12 -12.56 1.79 2.87
C LEU A 12 -11.50 2.84 3.27
N GLY A 13 -10.90 3.51 2.30
CA GLY A 13 -9.85 4.50 2.48
C GLY A 13 -10.29 5.74 3.27
N PRO A 14 -9.53 6.20 4.27
CA PRO A 14 -9.89 7.37 5.07
C PRO A 14 -9.73 8.66 4.27
N ARG A 15 -10.43 9.70 4.72
CA ARG A 15 -10.24 11.06 4.18
C ARG A 15 -9.22 11.75 5.06
N VAL A 16 -8.02 11.91 4.55
CA VAL A 16 -6.92 12.56 5.28
C VAL A 16 -6.93 14.07 5.03
N ARG A 17 -6.70 14.86 6.08
CA ARG A 17 -6.60 16.31 5.93
C ARG A 17 -5.44 16.65 4.99
N SER A 18 -5.71 17.53 4.05
CA SER A 18 -4.79 17.85 2.97
C SER A 18 -4.50 19.34 2.94
N PHE A 19 -3.22 19.67 3.01
CA PHE A 19 -2.72 21.05 3.03
C PHE A 19 -1.89 21.34 1.78
N VAL A 20 -2.07 22.53 1.21
CA VAL A 20 -1.38 23.02 0.01
C VAL A 20 -0.64 24.30 0.34
N GLY A 21 0.49 24.54 -0.33
CA GLY A 21 1.32 25.75 -0.13
C GLY A 21 2.72 25.47 0.44
N ARG A 22 3.24 24.24 0.32
CA ARG A 22 4.66 23.97 0.60
C ARG A 22 5.52 24.74 -0.39
N VAL A 23 6.65 25.26 0.08
CA VAL A 23 7.65 25.91 -0.77
C VAL A 23 8.50 24.83 -1.43
N ASP A 24 8.74 24.97 -2.73
CA ASP A 24 9.60 24.05 -3.47
C ASP A 24 11.04 24.10 -2.95
N SER A 25 11.68 22.94 -2.87
CA SER A 25 13.10 22.83 -2.52
C SER A 25 13.91 22.49 -3.77
N VAL A 26 14.99 23.23 -3.99
CA VAL A 26 16.01 22.91 -5.00
C VAL A 26 17.17 22.10 -4.41
N VAL A 27 17.19 21.93 -3.09
CA VAL A 27 18.25 21.19 -2.38
C VAL A 27 17.84 19.72 -2.30
N PRO A 28 18.66 18.80 -2.85
CA PRO A 28 18.39 17.37 -2.71
C PRO A 28 18.49 16.96 -1.24
N ASN A 29 17.68 15.98 -0.85
CA ASN A 29 17.76 15.45 0.49
C ASN A 29 19.07 14.65 0.68
N LYS A 30 19.52 14.50 1.93
CA LYS A 30 20.65 13.63 2.26
C LYS A 30 20.31 12.18 1.91
N ALA A 31 21.31 11.43 1.46
CA ALA A 31 21.19 9.98 1.26
C ALA A 31 20.87 9.28 2.60
N GLU A 32 20.42 8.01 2.50
CA GLU A 32 20.27 7.10 3.67
C GLU A 32 19.21 7.52 4.70
N LEU A 33 18.30 8.44 4.35
CA LEU A 33 17.19 8.84 5.23
C LEU A 33 15.89 8.04 5.01
N LEU A 34 15.87 7.13 4.04
CA LEU A 34 14.75 6.26 3.71
C LEU A 34 14.89 4.89 4.40
N PRO A 35 13.79 4.29 4.88
CA PRO A 35 13.82 2.96 5.48
C PRO A 35 14.17 1.89 4.42
N SER A 36 14.85 0.82 4.86
CA SER A 36 15.09 -0.38 4.06
C SER A 36 14.08 -1.47 4.40
N ALA A 37 13.60 -2.21 3.39
CA ALA A 37 12.74 -3.37 3.57
C ALA A 37 13.42 -4.54 4.30
N PHE A 38 14.74 -4.47 4.49
CA PHE A 38 15.55 -5.47 5.20
C PHE A 38 16.06 -4.99 6.57
N ALA A 39 15.75 -3.75 6.96
CA ALA A 39 16.19 -3.20 8.23
C ALA A 39 15.48 -3.89 9.41
N ASP A 40 16.14 -3.94 10.56
CA ASP A 40 15.52 -4.44 11.77
C ASP A 40 14.53 -3.42 12.38
N ALA A 41 13.71 -3.89 13.32
CA ALA A 41 12.70 -3.06 13.96
C ALA A 41 13.30 -1.89 14.78
N VAL A 42 14.47 -2.07 15.40
CA VAL A 42 15.11 -1.04 16.25
C VAL A 42 15.56 0.13 15.39
N ASP A 43 16.20 -0.15 14.26
CA ASP A 43 16.67 0.84 13.31
C ASP A 43 15.52 1.62 12.69
N LEU A 44 14.45 0.95 12.29
CA LEU A 44 13.26 1.60 11.73
C LEU A 44 12.57 2.49 12.78
N ILE A 45 12.41 2.00 14.01
CA ILE A 45 11.84 2.79 15.10
C ILE A 45 12.69 4.03 15.39
N ARG A 46 14.02 3.88 15.43
CA ARG A 46 14.95 5.01 15.60
C ARG A 46 14.80 6.02 14.46
N LEU A 47 14.83 5.56 13.21
CA LEU A 47 14.72 6.39 12.01
C LEU A 47 13.44 7.23 11.97
N PHE A 48 12.31 6.67 12.41
CA PHE A 48 11.04 7.38 12.47
C PHE A 48 10.92 8.29 13.71
N ARG A 49 11.50 7.91 14.85
CA ARG A 49 11.58 8.77 16.03
C ARG A 49 12.37 10.04 15.79
N GLU A 50 13.46 9.97 15.02
CA GLU A 50 14.22 11.14 14.56
C GLU A 50 13.38 12.09 13.69
N LYS A 51 12.28 11.57 13.11
CA LYS A 51 11.28 12.34 12.36
C LYS A 51 10.05 12.68 13.21
N THR A 52 10.15 12.56 14.54
CA THR A 52 9.04 12.78 15.49
C THR A 52 7.83 11.86 15.32
N ILE A 53 8.00 10.72 14.63
CA ILE A 53 6.99 9.68 14.44
C ILE A 53 7.30 8.53 15.41
N GLY A 54 6.40 8.33 16.39
CA GLY A 54 6.54 7.25 17.37
C GLY A 54 6.19 5.87 16.80
N PRO A 55 6.50 4.79 17.55
CA PRO A 55 6.21 3.40 17.13
C PRO A 55 4.75 3.15 16.74
N HIS A 56 3.80 3.71 17.48
CA HIS A 56 2.37 3.64 17.15
C HIS A 56 2.09 4.21 15.75
N ALA A 57 2.50 5.45 15.51
CA ALA A 57 2.30 6.11 14.23
C ALA A 57 3.05 5.43 13.08
N LEU A 58 4.21 4.83 13.36
CA LEU A 58 4.93 3.99 12.38
C LEU A 58 4.09 2.77 11.98
N VAL A 59 3.55 2.01 12.94
CA VAL A 59 2.69 0.85 12.64
C VAL A 59 1.45 1.27 11.86
N ALA A 60 0.79 2.37 12.26
CA ALA A 60 -0.36 2.87 11.53
C ALA A 60 -0.03 3.24 10.06
N LEU A 61 1.13 3.85 9.82
CA LEU A 61 1.61 4.20 8.48
C LEU A 61 1.94 2.96 7.63
N LEU A 62 2.46 1.89 8.22
CA LEU A 62 2.76 0.64 7.51
C LEU A 62 1.51 -0.01 6.92
N GLY A 63 0.33 0.22 7.51
CA GLY A 63 -0.92 -0.27 6.93
C GLY A 63 -1.16 0.15 5.47
N ALA A 64 -0.51 1.22 4.99
CA ALA A 64 -0.56 1.58 3.56
C ALA A 64 -0.12 0.44 2.62
N HIS A 65 0.66 -0.53 3.12
CA HIS A 65 1.07 -1.70 2.37
C HIS A 65 -0.10 -2.62 1.95
N THR A 66 -1.29 -2.49 2.53
CA THR A 66 -2.50 -3.19 2.03
C THR A 66 -2.87 -2.78 0.58
N THR A 67 -2.42 -1.60 0.15
CA THR A 67 -2.61 -1.10 -1.23
C THR A 67 -1.29 -0.97 -1.99
N SER A 68 -0.38 -1.95 -1.84
CA SER A 68 0.93 -1.91 -2.51
C SER A 68 1.34 -3.22 -3.17
N GLN A 69 2.32 -3.08 -4.07
CA GLN A 69 3.04 -4.16 -4.73
C GLN A 69 4.53 -3.86 -4.73
N GLN A 70 5.37 -4.90 -4.66
CA GLN A 70 6.82 -4.76 -4.71
C GLN A 70 7.34 -4.96 -6.13
N ARG A 71 8.36 -4.21 -6.54
CA ARG A 71 9.01 -4.36 -7.87
C ARG A 71 10.52 -4.57 -7.81
N HIS A 72 11.14 -4.19 -6.70
CA HIS A 72 12.59 -4.09 -6.59
C HIS A 72 13.19 -4.82 -5.40
N THR A 73 12.39 -5.14 -4.38
CA THR A 73 12.89 -5.84 -3.19
C THR A 73 13.21 -7.30 -3.52
N ASP A 74 12.34 -7.94 -4.29
CA ASP A 74 12.62 -9.21 -4.94
C ASP A 74 12.35 -9.07 -6.46
N PRO A 75 13.40 -8.81 -7.26
CA PRO A 75 13.27 -8.66 -8.71
C PRO A 75 12.76 -9.92 -9.43
N THR A 76 12.70 -11.08 -8.77
CA THR A 76 12.15 -12.32 -9.35
C THR A 76 10.63 -12.42 -9.22
N ARG A 77 10.02 -11.55 -8.40
CA ARG A 77 8.58 -11.55 -8.09
C ARG A 77 7.90 -10.17 -8.30
N PRO A 78 8.22 -9.41 -9.35
CA PRO A 78 7.71 -8.05 -9.50
C PRO A 78 6.17 -8.05 -9.62
N GLY A 79 5.53 -7.08 -8.97
CA GLY A 79 4.07 -6.97 -8.92
C GLY A 79 3.41 -7.75 -7.78
N ASP A 80 4.17 -8.54 -7.01
CA ASP A 80 3.60 -9.27 -5.89
C ASP A 80 3.15 -8.32 -4.75
N PRO A 81 1.91 -8.49 -4.25
CA PRO A 81 1.31 -7.60 -3.27
C PRO A 81 1.77 -7.90 -1.84
N GLN A 82 1.57 -6.95 -0.93
CA GLN A 82 1.91 -7.14 0.49
C GLN A 82 0.78 -7.80 1.30
N ASP A 83 -0.42 -7.90 0.72
CA ASP A 83 -1.51 -8.75 1.20
C ASP A 83 -2.33 -9.34 0.04
N SER A 84 -3.40 -10.07 0.34
CA SER A 84 -4.26 -10.71 -0.66
C SER A 84 -5.41 -9.83 -1.20
N THR A 85 -5.51 -8.57 -0.79
CA THR A 85 -6.55 -7.64 -1.27
C THR A 85 -5.96 -6.35 -1.84
N PRO A 86 -4.93 -6.43 -2.73
CA PRO A 86 -4.26 -5.23 -3.23
C PRO A 86 -5.24 -4.32 -3.95
N GLY A 87 -5.41 -3.11 -3.43
CA GLY A 87 -6.34 -2.11 -3.94
C GLY A 87 -7.58 -1.88 -3.07
N VAL A 88 -7.74 -2.64 -1.99
CA VAL A 88 -8.69 -2.36 -0.90
C VAL A 88 -7.92 -1.79 0.28
N TRP A 89 -8.40 -0.71 0.88
CA TRP A 89 -7.78 -0.11 2.06
C TRP A 89 -8.26 -0.84 3.32
N ASP A 90 -7.87 -2.10 3.50
CA ASP A 90 -8.31 -2.93 4.62
C ASP A 90 -7.18 -3.31 5.60
N VAL A 91 -7.50 -4.14 6.58
CA VAL A 91 -6.58 -4.55 7.64
C VAL A 91 -6.03 -5.97 7.47
N LEU A 92 -6.28 -6.61 6.33
CA LEU A 92 -5.85 -7.98 6.05
C LEU A 92 -4.32 -8.10 6.02
N TYR A 93 -3.64 -7.05 5.54
CA TYR A 93 -2.19 -6.86 5.68
C TYR A 93 -1.66 -7.16 7.09
N TYR A 94 -2.34 -6.68 8.14
CA TYR A 94 -1.88 -6.90 9.51
C TYR A 94 -1.98 -8.38 9.89
N GLU A 95 -3.08 -9.05 9.54
CA GLU A 95 -3.33 -10.47 9.84
C GLU A 95 -2.38 -11.40 9.08
N GLU A 96 -2.21 -11.16 7.79
CA GLU A 96 -1.32 -11.94 6.94
C GLU A 96 0.13 -11.76 7.35
N THR A 97 0.58 -10.52 7.59
CA THR A 97 1.96 -10.25 8.00
C THR A 97 2.27 -10.81 9.38
N TYR A 98 1.33 -10.68 10.33
CA TYR A 98 1.49 -11.25 11.68
C TYR A 98 1.47 -12.79 11.66
N GLY A 99 0.69 -13.38 10.74
CA GLY A 99 0.52 -14.81 10.55
C GLY A 99 -0.65 -15.40 11.34
N THR A 100 -1.66 -14.60 11.68
CA THR A 100 -2.92 -15.12 12.26
C THR A 100 -3.78 -15.83 11.20
N VAL A 101 -3.61 -15.44 9.93
CA VAL A 101 -4.22 -16.09 8.77
C VAL A 101 -3.15 -16.55 7.79
N LYS A 102 -3.46 -17.59 7.02
CA LYS A 102 -2.56 -18.09 5.98
C LYS A 102 -2.62 -17.16 4.76
N SER A 103 -1.51 -16.53 4.42
CA SER A 103 -1.38 -15.72 3.20
C SER A 103 -1.19 -16.61 1.96
N PRO A 104 -1.76 -16.25 0.80
CA PRO A 104 -1.47 -16.89 -0.48
C PRO A 104 0.02 -16.84 -0.88
N ASP A 105 0.42 -17.69 -1.83
CA ASP A 105 1.82 -17.82 -2.26
C ASP A 105 2.36 -16.54 -2.92
N ARG A 106 1.49 -15.80 -3.63
CA ARG A 106 1.85 -14.53 -4.27
C ARG A 106 2.10 -13.39 -3.27
N VAL A 107 1.58 -13.46 -2.04
CA VAL A 107 1.79 -12.41 -1.05
C VAL A 107 3.26 -12.35 -0.65
N PHE A 108 3.85 -11.17 -0.80
CA PHE A 108 5.25 -10.88 -0.47
C PHE A 108 5.33 -9.98 0.76
N LYS A 109 5.80 -10.55 1.87
CA LYS A 109 5.99 -9.84 3.14
C LYS A 109 7.40 -9.29 3.22
N PHE A 110 7.56 -7.98 3.43
CA PHE A 110 8.89 -7.43 3.65
C PHE A 110 9.48 -7.96 4.98
N PRO A 111 10.78 -8.30 5.02
CA PRO A 111 11.45 -8.68 6.26
C PRO A 111 11.29 -7.64 7.38
N SER A 112 11.31 -6.35 7.04
CA SER A 112 11.07 -5.23 7.96
C SER A 112 9.68 -5.28 8.60
N ASP A 113 8.66 -5.61 7.81
CA ASP A 113 7.27 -5.62 8.26
C ASP A 113 7.05 -6.77 9.24
N VAL A 114 7.60 -7.94 8.91
CA VAL A 114 7.59 -9.12 9.81
C VAL A 114 8.35 -8.83 11.11
N ALA A 115 9.47 -8.11 11.04
CA ALA A 115 10.23 -7.72 12.22
C ALA A 115 9.42 -6.76 13.11
N LEU A 116 8.81 -5.73 12.54
CA LEU A 116 8.00 -4.75 13.27
C LEU A 116 6.70 -5.36 13.82
N ALA A 117 6.09 -6.32 13.12
CA ALA A 117 4.89 -7.02 13.58
C ALA A 117 5.10 -7.76 14.92
N LYS A 118 6.31 -8.24 15.15
CA LYS A 118 6.65 -9.08 16.33
C LYS A 118 7.48 -8.34 17.38
N TYR A 119 7.98 -7.15 17.08
CA TYR A 119 8.84 -6.42 18.00
C TYR A 119 8.05 -5.84 19.18
N SER A 120 8.55 -5.97 20.41
CA SER A 120 7.79 -5.73 21.64
C SER A 120 7.15 -4.33 21.74
N VAL A 121 7.80 -3.31 21.17
CA VAL A 121 7.34 -1.92 21.23
C VAL A 121 6.24 -1.62 20.20
N THR A 122 6.17 -2.38 19.11
CA THR A 122 5.22 -2.18 17.99
C THR A 122 4.13 -3.24 17.95
N ALA A 123 4.38 -4.44 18.49
CA ALA A 123 3.48 -5.58 18.41
C ALA A 123 2.11 -5.31 19.04
N ARG A 124 2.04 -4.56 20.14
CA ARG A 124 0.75 -4.20 20.76
C ARG A 124 -0.14 -3.42 19.81
N GLU A 125 0.45 -2.45 19.10
CA GLU A 125 -0.30 -1.65 18.13
C GLU A 125 -0.64 -2.47 16.89
N TRP A 126 0.29 -3.29 16.42
CA TRP A 126 0.04 -4.18 15.28
C TRP A 126 -1.15 -5.10 15.54
N VAL A 127 -1.21 -5.71 16.73
CA VAL A 127 -2.31 -6.57 17.16
C VAL A 127 -3.64 -5.80 17.28
N SER A 128 -3.59 -4.50 17.58
CA SER A 128 -4.77 -3.65 17.71
C SER A 128 -5.54 -3.50 16.38
N PHE A 129 -4.84 -3.65 15.25
CA PHE A 129 -5.41 -3.53 13.91
C PHE A 129 -5.83 -4.87 13.30
N LEU A 130 -5.58 -6.00 13.96
CA LEU A 130 -5.99 -7.31 13.44
C LEU A 130 -7.51 -7.45 13.38
N GLY A 131 -8.00 -8.00 12.27
CA GLY A 131 -9.42 -8.26 12.03
C GLY A 131 -10.22 -6.98 11.77
N THR A 132 -11.38 -7.13 11.13
CA THR A 132 -12.20 -6.00 10.64
C THR A 132 -12.63 -5.00 11.71
N SER A 133 -12.68 -5.38 12.99
CA SER A 133 -12.90 -4.45 14.10
C SER A 133 -11.79 -3.38 14.25
N GLY A 134 -10.58 -3.66 13.75
CA GLY A 134 -9.45 -2.73 13.73
C GLY A 134 -9.53 -1.63 12.68
N GLN A 135 -10.40 -1.76 11.67
CA GLN A 135 -10.45 -0.85 10.51
C GLN A 135 -10.65 0.62 10.90
N ALA A 136 -11.65 0.90 11.74
CA ALA A 136 -11.98 2.27 12.12
C ALA A 136 -10.86 2.92 12.96
N HIS A 137 -10.24 2.13 13.84
CA HIS A 137 -9.10 2.53 14.64
C HIS A 137 -7.89 2.86 13.75
N TRP A 138 -7.53 1.93 12.87
CA TRP A 138 -6.44 2.11 11.91
C TRP A 138 -6.65 3.31 11.00
N ASN A 139 -7.85 3.50 10.44
CA ASN A 139 -8.16 4.65 9.59
C ASN A 139 -7.94 5.99 10.30
N THR A 140 -8.27 6.06 11.60
CA THR A 140 -8.06 7.26 12.42
C THR A 140 -6.58 7.52 12.65
N ASP A 141 -5.84 6.47 13.02
CA ASP A 141 -4.41 6.57 13.34
C ASP A 141 -3.56 6.84 12.11
N TYR A 142 -3.85 6.16 10.99
CA TYR A 142 -3.22 6.41 9.71
C TYR A 142 -3.42 7.87 9.28
N ALA A 143 -4.66 8.37 9.31
CA ALA A 143 -4.95 9.75 8.91
C ALA A 143 -4.19 10.77 9.78
N SER A 144 -4.11 10.53 11.09
CA SER A 144 -3.34 11.36 12.03
C SER A 144 -1.84 11.30 11.77
N ALA A 145 -1.29 10.09 11.64
CA ALA A 145 0.14 9.87 11.39
C ALA A 145 0.58 10.42 10.03
N TYR A 146 -0.26 10.25 9.00
CA TYR A 146 0.01 10.76 7.65
C TYR A 146 0.05 12.28 7.61
N ILE A 147 -0.82 12.99 8.36
CA ILE A 147 -0.73 14.45 8.48
C ILE A 147 0.66 14.85 9.01
N ARG A 148 1.13 14.21 10.08
CA ARG A 148 2.48 14.47 10.63
C ARG A 148 3.57 14.21 9.60
N LEU A 149 3.52 13.05 8.92
CA LEU A 149 4.46 12.70 7.86
C LEU A 149 4.47 13.74 6.73
N SER A 150 3.30 14.20 6.30
CA SER A 150 3.12 15.15 5.20
C SER A 150 3.58 16.58 5.50
N LEU A 151 3.83 16.89 6.78
CA LEU A 151 4.25 18.19 7.30
C LEU A 151 5.71 18.19 7.79
N LEU A 152 6.44 17.07 7.67
CA LEU A 152 7.86 17.03 8.00
C LEU A 152 8.65 18.05 7.18
N GLY A 153 9.45 18.87 7.87
CA GLY A 153 10.28 19.91 7.25
C GLY A 153 9.51 21.10 6.67
N VAL A 154 8.19 21.19 6.87
CA VAL A 154 7.39 22.32 6.40
C VAL A 154 7.47 23.43 7.44
N ASN A 155 8.15 24.53 7.13
CA ASN A 155 8.38 25.64 8.07
C ASN A 155 7.28 26.71 8.03
N ASN A 156 6.35 26.63 7.08
CA ASN A 156 5.27 27.60 6.87
C ASN A 156 3.87 27.02 7.16
N ILE A 157 3.74 26.12 8.14
CA ILE A 157 2.49 25.39 8.43
C ILE A 157 1.29 26.32 8.63
N ASN A 158 1.49 27.46 9.29
CA ASN A 158 0.43 28.46 9.54
C ASN A 158 -0.05 29.19 8.28
N HIS A 159 0.66 29.05 7.16
CA HIS A 159 0.33 29.67 5.88
C HIS A 159 -0.19 28.66 4.85
N LEU A 160 -0.28 27.38 5.21
CA LEU A 160 -0.85 26.39 4.32
C LEU A 160 -2.37 26.55 4.22
N THR A 161 -2.91 26.29 3.04
CA THR A 161 -4.35 26.26 2.79
C THR A 161 -4.86 24.83 2.97
N GLU A 162 -5.93 24.66 3.76
CA GLU A 162 -6.62 23.38 3.91
C GLU A 162 -7.53 23.14 2.70
N CYS A 163 -7.28 22.08 1.96
CA CYS A 163 -7.96 21.76 0.69
C CYS A 163 -8.64 20.38 0.72
N THR A 164 -8.97 19.85 1.90
CA THR A 164 -9.52 18.47 2.03
C THR A 164 -10.84 18.28 1.32
N ARG A 165 -11.60 19.36 1.11
CA ARG A 165 -12.85 19.35 0.34
C ARG A 165 -12.66 19.05 -1.15
N ALA A 166 -11.44 19.22 -1.68
CA ALA A 166 -11.13 18.89 -3.07
C ALA A 166 -10.94 17.38 -3.31
N LEU A 167 -10.82 16.57 -2.25
CA LEU A 167 -10.65 15.13 -2.39
C LEU A 167 -11.98 14.46 -2.83
N PRO A 168 -11.94 13.44 -3.73
CA PRO A 168 -13.11 12.68 -4.17
C PRO A 168 -13.90 12.04 -3.03
N ALA A 169 -15.15 11.65 -3.29
CA ALA A 169 -15.98 10.93 -2.32
C ALA A 169 -15.34 9.59 -1.90
N ARG A 170 -15.63 9.15 -0.68
CA ARG A 170 -15.15 7.86 -0.15
C ARG A 170 -16.13 6.74 -0.48
N THR A 171 -15.57 5.56 -0.71
CA THR A 171 -16.30 4.30 -0.78
C THR A 171 -16.21 3.60 0.59
N LEU A 172 -17.33 3.35 1.25
CA LEU A 172 -17.38 2.79 2.61
C LEU A 172 -17.60 1.28 2.66
N GLU A 173 -17.96 0.68 1.54
CA GLU A 173 -18.19 -0.75 1.38
C GLU A 173 -17.69 -1.16 0.00
N TYR A 174 -17.14 -2.36 -0.12
CA TYR A 174 -16.65 -2.87 -1.38
C TYR A 174 -16.78 -4.37 -1.45
N LYS A 175 -17.18 -4.83 -2.63
CA LYS A 175 -17.14 -6.23 -3.02
C LYS A 175 -16.42 -6.29 -4.34
N ASN A 176 -15.34 -7.05 -4.39
CA ASN A 176 -14.59 -7.23 -5.63
C ASN A 176 -15.45 -7.99 -6.65
N PRO A 177 -15.82 -7.41 -7.80
CA PRO A 177 -16.55 -8.12 -8.84
C PRO A 177 -15.73 -9.27 -9.44
N ASP A 178 -14.40 -9.16 -9.41
CA ASP A 178 -13.46 -10.09 -10.03
C ASP A 178 -12.74 -10.97 -8.99
N GLN A 179 -13.40 -11.25 -7.85
CA GLN A 179 -12.80 -11.97 -6.73
C GLN A 179 -12.24 -13.35 -7.15
N GLU A 180 -12.93 -14.08 -8.01
CA GLU A 180 -12.47 -15.40 -8.47
C GLU A 180 -11.16 -15.29 -9.26
N SER A 181 -11.03 -14.28 -10.12
CA SER A 181 -9.80 -14.01 -10.88
C SER A 181 -8.66 -13.55 -9.97
N MET A 182 -8.97 -12.73 -8.95
CA MET A 182 -8.00 -12.33 -7.93
C MET A 182 -7.49 -13.54 -7.13
N ASP A 183 -8.39 -14.39 -6.64
CA ASP A 183 -8.06 -15.60 -5.88
C ASP A 183 -7.21 -16.57 -6.69
N GLU A 184 -7.45 -16.67 -8.00
CA GLU A 184 -6.65 -17.46 -8.91
C GLU A 184 -5.26 -16.86 -9.12
N TRP A 185 -5.17 -15.56 -9.40
CA TRP A 185 -3.90 -14.86 -9.55
C TRP A 185 -3.01 -15.00 -8.30
N LEU A 186 -3.59 -14.95 -7.09
CA LEU A 186 -2.89 -15.07 -5.82
C LEU A 186 -2.31 -16.46 -5.52
N LYS A 187 -2.81 -17.53 -6.15
CA LYS A 187 -2.34 -18.91 -5.94
C LYS A 187 -0.98 -19.21 -6.59
N SER A 188 -0.57 -18.37 -7.54
CA SER A 188 0.66 -18.57 -8.32
C SER A 188 1.64 -17.46 -8.00
N SER A 189 2.89 -17.79 -7.68
CA SER A 189 4.00 -16.82 -7.60
C SER A 189 4.84 -16.80 -8.89
N ARG A 190 4.47 -17.58 -9.91
CA ARG A 190 5.08 -17.48 -11.23
C ARG A 190 4.79 -16.07 -11.76
N VAL A 191 5.75 -15.49 -12.48
CA VAL A 191 5.60 -14.20 -13.14
C VAL A 191 4.42 -14.30 -14.11
N SER A 192 3.24 -13.97 -13.60
CA SER A 192 2.09 -13.58 -14.39
C SER A 192 2.38 -12.19 -14.91
N LEU A 193 1.76 -11.83 -16.03
CA LEU A 193 1.81 -10.49 -16.58
C LEU A 193 1.71 -9.46 -15.45
N THR A 194 2.64 -8.51 -15.44
CA THR A 194 2.60 -7.39 -14.50
C THR A 194 1.24 -6.68 -14.61
N SER A 195 0.79 -6.01 -13.54
CA SER A 195 -0.46 -5.24 -13.59
C SER A 195 -0.48 -4.19 -14.72
N GLU A 196 0.70 -3.76 -15.17
CA GLU A 196 0.90 -2.89 -16.34
C GLU A 196 0.65 -3.64 -17.65
N GLU A 197 1.24 -4.82 -17.85
CA GLU A 197 0.95 -5.67 -19.01
C GLU A 197 -0.52 -6.14 -19.06
N ILE A 198 -1.18 -6.29 -17.91
CA ILE A 198 -2.61 -6.59 -17.81
C ILE A 198 -3.43 -5.35 -18.19
N ALA A 199 -3.11 -4.18 -17.65
CA ALA A 199 -3.79 -2.92 -17.96
C ALA A 199 -3.68 -2.59 -19.45
N ASP A 200 -2.48 -2.68 -20.03
CA ASP A 200 -2.24 -2.47 -21.47
C ASP A 200 -3.08 -3.43 -22.33
N ARG A 201 -3.17 -4.70 -21.94
CA ARG A 201 -3.97 -5.69 -22.67
C ARG A 201 -5.46 -5.41 -22.59
N ILE A 202 -5.95 -4.94 -21.45
CA ILE A 202 -7.36 -4.54 -21.27
C ILE A 202 -7.66 -3.28 -22.10
N GLU A 203 -6.78 -2.29 -22.07
CA GLU A 203 -6.92 -1.05 -22.87
C GLU A 203 -6.92 -1.34 -24.38
N LEU A 204 -6.21 -2.37 -24.82
CA LEU A 204 -6.18 -2.84 -26.20
C LEU A 204 -7.33 -3.82 -26.56
N GLY A 205 -8.27 -4.06 -25.65
CA GLY A 205 -9.44 -4.93 -25.89
C GLY A 205 -9.15 -6.43 -25.85
N GLY A 206 -8.03 -6.85 -25.28
CA GLY A 206 -7.63 -8.25 -25.12
C GLY A 206 -8.26 -8.93 -23.90
N ILE A 207 -8.49 -10.24 -24.00
CA ILE A 207 -8.87 -11.10 -22.88
C ILE A 207 -7.57 -11.59 -22.21
N VAL A 208 -7.43 -11.36 -20.90
CA VAL A 208 -6.25 -11.82 -20.13
C VAL A 208 -6.55 -13.18 -19.50
N ASP A 209 -5.96 -14.24 -20.05
CA ASP A 209 -5.93 -15.56 -19.42
C ASP A 209 -4.69 -15.63 -18.49
N ILE A 210 -4.94 -15.48 -17.19
CA ILE A 210 -3.92 -15.50 -16.12
C ILE A 210 -3.27 -16.87 -15.91
N ASN A 211 -3.78 -17.92 -16.57
CA ASN A 211 -3.29 -19.29 -16.42
C ASN A 211 -2.43 -19.79 -17.59
N ASN A 212 -2.60 -19.22 -18.78
CA ASN A 212 -1.84 -19.61 -19.96
C ASN A 212 -0.76 -18.57 -20.28
N GLY A 213 0.45 -18.85 -19.81
CA GLY A 213 1.65 -18.33 -20.46
C GLY A 213 1.66 -18.83 -21.91
N PHE A 214 1.37 -17.93 -22.85
CA PHE A 214 1.30 -18.13 -24.30
C PHE A 214 0.15 -19.02 -24.82
N SER A 215 -0.86 -18.36 -25.42
CA SER A 215 -1.43 -18.84 -26.69
C SER A 215 -1.63 -17.64 -27.63
N GLY A 216 -0.65 -17.41 -28.50
CA GLY A 216 -0.81 -16.54 -29.65
C GLY A 216 -1.13 -17.41 -30.85
N ASN A 217 -2.40 -17.49 -31.23
CA ASN A 217 -2.81 -17.75 -32.61
C ASN A 217 -4.31 -17.42 -32.76
N GLY A 218 -4.59 -16.14 -32.96
CA GLY A 218 -5.84 -15.66 -33.52
C GLY A 218 -5.49 -14.75 -34.68
N SER A 219 -5.39 -15.32 -35.88
CA SER A 219 -5.31 -14.57 -37.13
C SER A 219 -6.53 -13.67 -37.24
N ILE A 220 -6.31 -12.34 -37.21
CA ILE A 220 -7.32 -11.35 -37.56
C ILE A 220 -7.35 -11.28 -39.08
N GLU A 221 -8.36 -11.91 -39.67
CA GLU A 221 -8.77 -11.65 -41.06
C GLU A 221 -9.37 -10.25 -41.10
N PHE A 222 -8.71 -9.32 -41.79
CA PHE A 222 -9.29 -8.06 -42.19
C PHE A 222 -10.15 -8.31 -43.43
N GLU A 223 -11.47 -8.32 -43.28
CA GLU A 223 -12.36 -8.01 -44.41
C GLU A 223 -12.46 -6.49 -44.56
N LEU A 224 -12.25 -6.04 -45.81
CA LEU A 224 -12.31 -4.67 -46.29
C LEU A 224 -13.72 -4.06 -46.22
#